data_AF-A0A921KQL6-F1
#
_entry.id   AF-A0A921KQL6-F1
#
_cell.length_a   1.000
_cell.length_b   1.000
_cell.length_c   1.000
_cell.angle_alpha   90.00
_cell.angle_beta   90.00
_cell.angle_gamma   90.00
#
_symmetry.space_group_name_H-M   'P 1'
#
loop_
_entity.id
_entity.type
_entity.pdbx_description
1 polymer ?
#
loop_
_entity_poly.entity_id
_entity_poly.type
_entity_poly.pdbx_seq_one_letter_code
_entity_poly.pdbx_strand_id
1 'polypeptide(L)'
;ATQEGETWTAAINSPEAVEGLTWYTDLALKHDASTSAATTWLETDSLAAFLQETVPMFITGSWVPATIEAENPELAEKLVAFTIPAKDSAVAPSFLGGSLMCRFTETAEPELAFELIKLVTTGDFATRWAEETNYFPGTTAALDEVVAGGDEITKVFATQMTEGGKSVPVTPAWGKIEGAKTLGTMISSVLDGTAVQDAADTAAEEMDGFFSE
;
A
#
# COMPACT_ATOMS: atom_id res chain seq x y z
N ALA A 1 -11.87 -6.32 6.77
CA ALA A 1 -12.42 -6.71 8.08
C ALA A 1 -13.27 -5.57 8.61
N THR A 2 -14.30 -5.87 9.38
CA THR A 2 -15.16 -4.90 10.07
C THR A 2 -14.84 -4.89 11.55
N GLN A 3 -15.07 -3.76 12.22
CA GLN A 3 -14.83 -3.60 13.65
C GLN A 3 -16.16 -3.32 14.37
N GLU A 4 -16.45 -4.11 15.40
CA GLU A 4 -17.55 -3.88 16.34
C GLU A 4 -16.98 -3.80 17.76
N GLY A 5 -16.90 -2.58 18.30
CA GLY A 5 -16.20 -2.34 19.56
C GLY A 5 -14.71 -2.66 19.43
N GLU A 6 -14.21 -3.59 20.23
CA GLU A 6 -12.81 -4.05 20.18
C GLU A 6 -12.63 -5.29 19.28
N THR A 7 -13.72 -5.87 18.78
CA THR A 7 -13.70 -7.11 18.00
C THR A 7 -13.57 -6.79 16.51
N TRP A 8 -12.67 -7.51 15.85
CA TRP A 8 -12.52 -7.52 14.40
C TRP A 8 -13.11 -8.80 13.81
N THR A 9 -13.73 -8.69 12.64
CA THR A 9 -14.24 -9.83 11.89
C THR A 9 -13.82 -9.71 10.44
N ALA A 10 -13.35 -10.80 9.85
CA ALA A 10 -12.99 -10.87 8.45
C ALA A 10 -14.18 -10.51 7.56
N ALA A 11 -13.89 -9.80 6.48
CA ALA A 11 -14.89 -9.40 5.48
C ALA A 11 -14.34 -9.55 4.06
N ILE A 12 -13.22 -10.26 3.91
CA ILE A 12 -12.53 -10.47 2.63
C ILE A 12 -13.32 -11.42 1.71
N ASN A 13 -14.28 -12.15 2.27
CA ASN A 13 -15.23 -13.03 1.58
C ASN A 13 -16.63 -12.45 1.43
N SER A 14 -16.82 -11.16 1.75
CA SER A 14 -18.08 -10.46 1.44
C SER A 14 -18.33 -10.43 -0.08
N PRO A 15 -19.59 -10.35 -0.54
CA PRO A 15 -19.91 -10.26 -1.97
C PRO A 15 -19.13 -9.16 -2.69
N GLU A 16 -18.99 -7.99 -2.07
CA GLU A 16 -18.27 -6.84 -2.62
C GLU A 16 -16.76 -7.10 -2.71
N ALA A 17 -16.18 -7.74 -1.68
CA ALA A 17 -14.77 -8.13 -1.71
C ALA A 17 -14.49 -9.20 -2.78
N VAL A 18 -15.38 -10.18 -2.91
CA VAL A 18 -15.27 -11.24 -3.92
C VAL A 18 -15.43 -10.67 -5.34
N GLU A 19 -16.30 -9.68 -5.56
CA GLU A 19 -16.38 -8.95 -6.83
C GLU A 19 -15.04 -8.28 -7.16
N GLY A 20 -14.47 -7.53 -6.21
CA GLY A 20 -13.19 -6.85 -6.38
C GLY A 20 -12.01 -7.79 -6.61
N LEU A 21 -11.93 -8.89 -5.84
CA LEU A 21 -10.92 -9.94 -6.00
C LEU A 21 -11.03 -10.61 -7.36
N THR A 22 -12.25 -10.92 -7.81
CA THR A 22 -12.50 -11.48 -9.14
C THR A 22 -11.96 -10.54 -10.21
N TRP A 23 -12.35 -9.26 -10.18
CA TRP A 23 -11.88 -8.27 -11.14
C TRP A 23 -10.36 -8.14 -11.15
N TYR A 24 -9.74 -8.09 -9.97
CA TYR A 24 -8.28 -7.97 -9.85
C TYR A 24 -7.54 -9.18 -10.42
N THR A 25 -7.99 -10.40 -10.11
CA THR A 25 -7.38 -11.62 -10.66
C THR A 25 -7.69 -11.83 -12.14
N ASP A 26 -8.82 -11.35 -12.64
CA ASP A 26 -9.18 -11.37 -14.06
C ASP A 26 -8.22 -10.54 -14.93
N LEU A 27 -7.49 -9.57 -14.36
CA LEU A 27 -6.39 -8.89 -15.07
C LEU A 27 -5.36 -9.88 -15.61
N ALA A 28 -5.05 -10.93 -14.84
CA ALA A 28 -4.14 -12.00 -15.24
C ALA A 28 -4.85 -13.16 -15.95
N LEU A 29 -6.07 -13.51 -15.52
CA LEU A 29 -6.77 -14.71 -16.01
C LEU A 29 -7.56 -14.50 -17.31
N LYS A 30 -7.98 -13.27 -17.60
CA LYS A 30 -8.91 -12.97 -18.71
C LYS A 30 -8.51 -11.78 -19.59
N HIS A 31 -7.77 -10.81 -19.06
CA HIS A 31 -7.53 -9.54 -19.75
C HIS A 31 -6.12 -9.37 -20.32
N ASP A 32 -5.22 -10.34 -20.12
CA ASP A 32 -3.82 -10.29 -20.55
C ASP A 32 -3.08 -9.01 -20.08
N ALA A 33 -3.58 -8.38 -19.02
CA ALA A 33 -3.05 -7.15 -18.43
C ALA A 33 -2.04 -7.42 -17.31
N SER A 34 -1.96 -8.68 -16.86
CA SER A 34 -0.99 -9.19 -15.89
C SER A 34 -0.72 -10.68 -16.17
N THR A 35 0.11 -11.33 -15.36
CA THR A 35 0.42 -12.76 -15.44
C THR A 35 0.37 -13.38 -14.05
N SER A 36 -0.01 -14.67 -13.95
CA SER A 36 0.04 -15.40 -12.68
C SER A 36 1.45 -15.44 -12.09
N ALA A 37 2.50 -15.40 -12.92
CA ALA A 37 3.89 -15.34 -12.47
C ALA A 37 4.19 -14.08 -11.62
N ALA A 38 3.43 -13.00 -11.80
CA ALA A 38 3.61 -11.75 -11.05
C ALA A 38 3.29 -11.91 -9.56
N THR A 39 2.64 -13.00 -9.13
CA THR A 39 2.43 -13.32 -7.70
C THR A 39 3.73 -13.48 -6.91
N THR A 40 4.83 -13.78 -7.60
CA THR A 40 6.16 -13.94 -7.00
C THR A 40 7.04 -12.70 -7.13
N TRP A 41 6.54 -11.66 -7.80
CA TRP A 41 7.28 -10.43 -8.03
C TRP A 41 7.27 -9.56 -6.78
N LEU A 42 8.40 -8.91 -6.55
CA LEU A 42 8.53 -7.78 -5.65
C LEU A 42 8.26 -6.49 -6.43
N GLU A 43 8.09 -5.39 -5.69
CA GLU A 43 7.97 -4.05 -6.29
C GLU A 43 9.14 -3.73 -7.23
N THR A 44 10.37 -4.16 -6.87
CA THR A 44 11.57 -3.97 -7.69
C THR A 44 11.51 -4.72 -9.02
N ASP A 45 10.83 -5.87 -9.08
CA ASP A 45 10.67 -6.62 -10.32
C ASP A 45 9.69 -5.90 -11.27
N SER A 46 8.60 -5.35 -10.72
CA SER A 46 7.67 -4.50 -11.49
C SER A 46 8.35 -3.24 -12.02
N LEU A 47 9.15 -2.57 -11.20
CA LEU A 47 9.94 -1.41 -11.63
C LEU A 47 10.93 -1.79 -12.73
N ALA A 48 11.68 -2.89 -12.56
CA ALA A 48 12.62 -3.37 -13.57
C ALA A 48 11.93 -3.68 -14.90
N ALA A 49 10.74 -4.28 -14.88
CA ALA A 49 9.96 -4.56 -16.08
C ALA A 49 9.46 -3.27 -16.78
N PHE A 50 9.06 -2.27 -16.00
CA PHE A 50 8.67 -0.95 -16.50
C PHE A 50 9.85 -0.19 -17.13
N LEU A 51 11.02 -0.19 -16.48
CA LEU A 51 12.26 0.41 -17.00
C LEU A 51 12.76 -0.27 -18.28
N GLN A 52 12.51 -1.57 -18.43
CA GLN A 52 12.76 -2.33 -19.65
C GLN A 52 11.69 -2.10 -20.74
N GLU A 53 10.71 -1.24 -20.48
CA GLU A 53 9.58 -0.92 -21.37
C GLU A 53 8.76 -2.16 -21.78
N THR A 54 8.79 -3.21 -20.95
CA THR A 54 8.03 -4.46 -21.16
C THR A 54 6.63 -4.41 -20.55
N VAL A 55 6.43 -3.51 -19.59
CA VAL A 55 5.16 -3.25 -18.93
C VAL A 55 4.85 -1.76 -19.07
N PRO A 56 3.72 -1.35 -19.68
CA PRO A 56 3.42 0.05 -19.94
C PRO A 56 2.87 0.81 -18.71
N MET A 57 2.48 0.09 -17.66
CA MET A 57 1.87 0.66 -16.45
C MET A 57 1.99 -0.32 -15.28
N PHE A 58 2.23 0.19 -14.07
CA PHE A 58 2.25 -0.58 -12.83
C PHE A 58 1.77 0.28 -11.66
N ILE A 59 1.37 -0.36 -10.57
CA ILE A 59 0.98 0.32 -9.32
C ILE A 59 2.22 0.47 -8.45
N THR A 60 2.47 1.67 -7.93
CA THR A 60 3.68 1.97 -7.15
C THR A 60 3.46 3.10 -6.14
N GLY A 61 4.49 3.41 -5.35
CA GLY A 61 4.52 4.48 -4.36
C GLY A 61 5.18 5.76 -4.87
N SER A 62 5.06 6.84 -4.07
CA SER A 62 5.58 8.17 -4.40
C SER A 62 7.10 8.25 -4.55
N TRP A 63 7.84 7.27 -4.03
CA TRP A 63 9.30 7.22 -4.08
C TRP A 63 9.85 6.76 -5.44
N VAL A 64 9.03 6.08 -6.26
CA VAL A 64 9.50 5.43 -7.50
C VAL A 64 9.77 6.38 -8.66
N PRO A 65 9.02 7.48 -8.89
CA PRO A 65 9.36 8.46 -9.92
C PRO A 65 10.80 8.98 -9.83
N ALA A 66 11.30 9.28 -8.63
CA ALA A 66 12.67 9.72 -8.44
C ALA A 66 13.70 8.63 -8.80
N THR A 67 13.39 7.36 -8.52
CA THR A 67 14.21 6.23 -8.98
C THR A 67 14.23 6.11 -10.50
N ILE A 68 13.07 6.28 -11.17
CA ILE A 68 12.98 6.26 -12.63
C ILE A 68 13.79 7.40 -13.24
N GLU A 69 13.72 8.61 -12.67
CA GLU A 69 14.51 9.76 -13.12
C GLU A 69 16.01 9.50 -13.00
N ALA A 70 16.46 8.87 -11.91
CA ALA A 70 17.86 8.54 -11.70
C ALA A 70 18.37 7.44 -12.66
N GLU A 71 17.55 6.43 -12.96
CA GLU A 71 17.96 5.25 -13.74
C GLU A 71 17.72 5.41 -15.25
N ASN A 72 16.66 6.12 -15.66
CA ASN A 72 16.31 6.35 -17.05
C ASN A 72 15.65 7.74 -17.25
N PRO A 73 16.45 8.82 -17.35
CA PRO A 73 15.96 10.19 -17.53
C PRO A 73 15.06 10.37 -18.76
N GLU A 74 15.33 9.68 -19.87
CA GLU A 74 14.53 9.78 -21.10
C GLU A 74 13.12 9.17 -20.93
N LEU A 75 13.00 8.13 -20.09
CA LEU A 75 11.70 7.58 -19.73
C LEU A 75 10.97 8.51 -18.75
N ALA A 76 11.68 9.12 -17.81
CA ALA A 76 11.12 10.07 -16.86
C ALA A 76 10.45 11.27 -17.53
N GLU A 77 11.01 11.77 -18.65
CA GLU A 77 10.39 12.83 -19.47
C GLU A 77 9.00 12.46 -20.03
N LYS A 78 8.69 11.16 -20.12
CA LYS A 78 7.42 10.64 -20.64
C LYS A 78 6.52 10.11 -19.53
N LEU A 79 6.97 10.14 -18.28
CA LEU A 79 6.26 9.56 -17.16
C LEU A 79 4.97 10.34 -16.89
N VAL A 80 3.89 9.59 -16.70
CA VAL A 80 2.60 10.11 -16.24
C VAL A 80 2.12 9.26 -15.09
N ALA A 81 1.42 9.88 -14.15
CA ALA A 81 0.75 9.21 -13.05
C ALA A 81 -0.74 9.58 -13.06
N PHE A 82 -1.57 8.67 -12.57
CA PHE A 82 -2.97 8.95 -12.26
C PHE A 82 -3.39 8.11 -11.05
N THR A 83 -4.44 8.54 -10.36
CA THR A 83 -4.99 7.82 -9.20
C THR A 83 -5.58 6.48 -9.63
N ILE A 84 -5.55 5.49 -8.74
CA ILE A 84 -6.12 4.18 -9.01
C ILE A 84 -7.62 4.35 -9.28
N PRO A 85 -8.14 3.94 -10.45
CA PRO A 85 -9.52 4.19 -10.82
C PRO A 85 -10.46 3.30 -10.00
N ALA A 86 -11.58 3.86 -9.56
CA ALA A 86 -12.66 3.09 -8.95
C ALA A 86 -13.81 2.88 -9.94
N LYS A 87 -14.67 1.91 -9.63
CA LYS A 87 -15.90 1.67 -10.37
C LYS A 87 -16.90 2.82 -10.22
N ASP A 88 -17.07 3.31 -8.98
CA ASP A 88 -18.15 4.23 -8.60
C ASP A 88 -17.65 5.55 -7.97
N SER A 89 -16.33 5.81 -7.98
CA SER A 89 -15.71 7.04 -7.46
C SER A 89 -14.52 7.45 -8.33
N ALA A 90 -14.01 8.67 -8.12
CA ALA A 90 -12.83 9.16 -8.84
C ALA A 90 -11.53 8.42 -8.43
N VAL A 91 -11.43 8.05 -7.15
CA VAL A 91 -10.25 7.43 -6.56
C VAL A 91 -10.67 6.14 -5.84
N ALA A 92 -10.00 5.04 -6.16
CA ALA A 92 -10.20 3.76 -5.47
C ALA A 92 -9.46 3.76 -4.13
N PRO A 93 -9.97 3.01 -3.13
CA PRO A 93 -9.23 2.72 -1.93
C PRO A 93 -7.88 2.06 -2.25
N SER A 94 -6.80 2.56 -1.65
CA SER A 94 -5.47 1.97 -1.75
C SER A 94 -4.84 1.81 -0.38
N PHE A 95 -3.92 0.85 -0.25
CA PHE A 95 -3.18 0.69 1.00
C PHE A 95 -2.39 1.97 1.32
N LEU A 96 -2.63 2.49 2.52
CA LEU A 96 -1.85 3.56 3.13
C LEU A 96 -1.06 2.97 4.31
N GLY A 97 0.22 2.73 4.03
CA GLY A 97 1.20 2.26 5.02
C GLY A 97 2.13 3.38 5.47
N GLY A 98 3.36 2.99 5.81
CA GLY A 98 4.40 3.87 6.30
C GLY A 98 5.04 3.30 7.57
N SER A 99 5.80 4.14 8.26
CA SER A 99 6.49 3.78 9.49
C SER A 99 6.08 4.71 10.62
N LEU A 100 5.78 4.12 11.78
CA LEU A 100 5.60 4.86 13.03
C LEU A 100 6.86 4.71 13.88
N MET A 101 7.23 5.77 14.58
CA MET A 101 8.23 5.70 15.64
C MET A 101 7.55 5.49 16.98
N CYS A 102 8.10 4.59 17.79
CA CYS A 102 7.64 4.35 19.15
C CYS A 102 8.82 4.32 20.13
N ARG A 103 8.53 4.47 21.41
CA ARG A 103 9.49 4.23 22.50
C ARG A 103 9.11 2.93 23.21
N PHE A 104 10.12 2.14 23.58
CA PHE A 104 9.90 0.99 24.45
C PHE A 104 9.57 1.45 25.88
N THR A 105 8.64 0.76 26.53
CA THR A 105 8.27 1.06 27.94
C THR A 105 9.45 0.85 28.90
N GLU A 106 10.36 -0.07 28.56
CA GLU A 106 11.51 -0.45 29.39
C GLU A 106 12.77 0.42 29.15
N THR A 107 12.67 1.47 28.33
CA THR A 107 13.80 2.38 28.09
C THR A 107 14.28 3.04 29.38
N ALA A 108 15.60 3.14 29.56
CA ALA A 108 16.20 3.85 30.68
C ALA A 108 16.04 5.38 30.59
N GLU A 109 15.76 5.90 29.39
CA GLU A 109 15.72 7.34 29.09
C GLU A 109 14.41 7.72 28.34
N PRO A 110 13.23 7.63 28.98
CA PRO A 110 11.95 7.76 28.29
C PRO A 110 11.69 9.16 27.74
N GLU A 111 12.13 10.21 28.45
CA GLU A 111 12.00 11.60 28.00
C GLU A 111 12.90 11.87 26.78
N LEU A 112 14.17 11.46 26.82
CA LEU A 112 15.09 11.63 25.70
C LEU A 112 14.66 10.83 24.47
N ALA A 113 14.17 9.61 24.66
CA ALA A 113 13.60 8.81 23.57
C ALA A 113 12.41 9.54 22.91
N PHE A 114 11.54 10.18 23.71
CA PHE A 114 10.42 10.94 23.18
C PHE A 114 10.85 12.25 22.49
N GLU A 115 11.86 12.95 23.02
CA GLU A 115 12.43 14.13 22.36
C GLU A 115 13.09 13.78 21.02
N LEU A 116 13.75 12.62 20.90
CA LEU A 116 14.25 12.14 19.61
C LEU A 116 13.11 11.88 18.62
N ILE A 117 12.01 11.24 19.06
CA ILE A 117 10.84 11.04 18.20
C ILE A 117 10.32 12.39 17.69
N LYS A 118 10.13 13.37 18.58
CA LYS A 118 9.69 14.72 18.17
C LYS A 118 10.65 15.37 17.17
N LEU A 119 11.95 15.29 17.45
CA LEU A 119 12.99 15.89 16.60
C LEU A 119 12.91 15.34 15.18
N VAL A 120 12.72 14.03 15.00
CA VAL A 120 12.69 13.38 13.69
C VAL A 120 11.35 13.54 12.99
N THR A 121 10.25 13.60 13.74
CA THR A 121 8.88 13.56 13.19
C THR A 121 8.21 14.91 13.02
N THR A 122 8.88 16.01 13.41
CA THR A 122 8.34 17.37 13.29
C THR A 122 9.37 18.37 12.77
N GLY A 123 8.89 19.52 12.28
CA GLY A 123 9.72 20.63 11.83
C GLY A 123 10.68 20.28 10.68
N ASP A 124 11.79 21.01 10.58
CA ASP A 124 12.73 20.95 9.47
C ASP A 124 13.31 19.55 9.22
N PHE A 125 13.48 18.73 10.26
CA PHE A 125 13.99 17.36 10.10
C PHE A 125 12.98 16.42 9.46
N ALA A 126 11.69 16.57 9.79
CA ALA A 126 10.63 15.79 9.14
C ALA A 126 10.47 16.19 7.67
N THR A 127 10.53 17.50 7.37
CA THR A 127 10.53 18.01 6.00
C THR A 127 11.72 17.46 5.22
N ARG A 128 12.93 17.58 5.77
CA ARG A 128 14.15 17.05 5.15
C ARG A 128 14.08 15.53 4.93
N TRP A 129 13.54 14.78 5.89
CA TRP A 129 13.36 13.33 5.73
C TRP A 129 12.41 13.00 4.57
N ALA A 130 11.30 13.73 4.44
CA ALA A 130 10.36 13.55 3.33
C ALA A 130 11.04 13.86 1.98
N GLU A 131 11.80 14.95 1.89
CA GLU A 131 12.56 15.33 0.69
C GLU A 131 13.61 14.28 0.30
N GLU A 132 14.39 13.78 1.27
CA GLU A 132 15.47 12.81 1.01
C GLU A 132 14.94 11.42 0.64
N THR A 133 13.75 11.06 1.13
CA THR A 133 13.18 9.71 0.93
C THR A 133 12.11 9.65 -0.16
N ASN A 134 11.58 10.80 -0.60
CA ASN A 134 10.43 10.92 -1.50
C ASN A 134 9.13 10.26 -0.95
N TYR A 135 9.09 9.99 0.35
CA TYR A 135 7.84 9.67 1.06
C TYR A 135 7.14 10.94 1.46
N PHE A 136 5.81 10.90 1.53
CA PHE A 136 5.06 12.02 2.08
C PHE A 136 5.30 12.17 3.59
N PRO A 137 5.34 13.42 4.09
CA PRO A 137 5.50 13.68 5.51
C PRO A 137 4.25 13.27 6.30
N GLY A 138 4.44 12.90 7.57
CA GLY A 138 3.37 12.44 8.45
C GLY A 138 2.45 13.53 9.01
N THR A 139 2.61 14.80 8.61
CA THR A 139 1.76 15.91 9.08
C THR A 139 1.06 16.61 7.91
N THR A 140 -0.19 17.03 8.11
CA THR A 140 -0.97 17.71 7.07
C THR A 140 -0.30 18.99 6.59
N ALA A 141 0.24 19.82 7.49
CA ALA A 141 0.87 21.07 7.11
C ALA A 141 2.10 20.86 6.20
N ALA A 142 2.96 19.90 6.54
CA ALA A 142 4.12 19.57 5.69
C ALA A 142 3.69 18.95 4.37
N LEU A 143 2.61 18.14 4.37
CA LEU A 143 2.06 17.58 3.14
C LEU A 143 1.54 18.69 2.21
N ASP A 144 0.81 19.67 2.76
CA ASP A 144 0.30 20.82 1.99
C ASP A 144 1.45 21.61 1.35
N GLU A 145 2.57 21.78 2.05
CA GLU A 145 3.79 22.40 1.51
C GLU A 145 4.40 21.59 0.37
N VAL A 146 4.53 20.27 0.53
CA VAL A 146 5.01 19.35 -0.52
C VAL A 146 4.11 19.40 -1.75
N VAL A 147 2.79 19.41 -1.57
CA VAL A 147 1.81 19.48 -2.67
C VAL A 147 1.86 20.85 -3.37
N ALA A 148 2.04 21.94 -2.62
CA ALA A 148 2.12 23.29 -3.19
C ALA A 148 3.41 23.50 -3.99
N GLY A 149 4.52 22.90 -3.57
CA GLY A 149 5.82 22.96 -4.26
C GLY A 149 6.03 21.87 -5.33
N GLY A 150 5.22 20.82 -5.31
CA GLY A 150 5.37 19.63 -6.14
C GLY A 150 4.85 19.77 -7.56
N ASP A 151 5.30 18.85 -8.41
CA ASP A 151 4.85 18.69 -9.78
C ASP A 151 3.50 17.96 -9.87
N GLU A 152 3.04 17.67 -11.10
CA GLU A 152 1.76 16.98 -11.30
C GLU A 152 1.78 15.54 -10.78
N ILE A 153 2.91 14.84 -10.89
CA ILE A 153 3.08 13.48 -10.37
C ILE A 153 2.94 13.48 -8.85
N THR A 154 3.60 14.42 -8.17
CA THR A 154 3.51 14.60 -6.72
C THR A 154 2.06 14.80 -6.28
N LYS A 155 1.31 15.65 -6.99
CA LYS A 155 -0.10 15.91 -6.68
C LYS A 155 -0.96 14.67 -6.83
N VAL A 156 -0.74 13.87 -7.87
CA VAL A 156 -1.48 12.61 -8.07
C VAL A 156 -1.27 11.64 -6.91
N PHE A 157 -0.02 11.44 -6.49
CA PHE A 157 0.27 10.56 -5.36
C PHE A 157 -0.30 11.11 -4.04
N ALA A 158 -0.27 12.43 -3.84
CA ALA A 158 -0.87 13.06 -2.67
C ALA A 158 -2.40 12.90 -2.65
N THR A 159 -3.07 13.06 -3.80
CA THR A 159 -4.50 12.80 -3.96
C THR A 159 -4.83 11.34 -3.65
N GLN A 160 -4.06 10.38 -4.19
CA GLN A 160 -4.26 8.97 -3.88
C GLN A 160 -4.12 8.68 -2.38
N MET A 161 -3.11 9.26 -1.73
CA MET A 161 -2.88 9.09 -0.30
C MET A 161 -4.01 9.67 0.55
N THR A 162 -4.43 10.91 0.25
CA THR A 162 -5.37 11.67 1.10
C THR A 162 -6.82 11.30 0.86
N GLU A 163 -7.20 10.98 -0.37
CA GLU A 163 -8.59 10.65 -0.73
C GLU A 163 -8.85 9.14 -0.78
N GLY A 164 -7.86 8.36 -1.23
CA GLY A 164 -7.96 6.90 -1.40
C GLY A 164 -7.32 6.08 -0.28
N GLY A 165 -6.50 6.67 0.59
CA GLY A 165 -5.73 5.94 1.59
C GLY A 165 -6.60 5.16 2.58
N LYS A 166 -6.32 3.87 2.74
CA LYS A 166 -6.89 2.98 3.77
C LYS A 166 -5.80 2.17 4.45
N SER A 167 -5.86 2.11 5.76
CA SER A 167 -5.00 1.24 6.55
C SER A 167 -5.66 -0.12 6.80
N VAL A 168 -4.82 -1.08 7.13
CA VAL A 168 -5.21 -2.41 7.62
C VAL A 168 -5.86 -2.32 9.01
N PRO A 169 -6.57 -3.37 9.47
CA PRO A 169 -7.07 -3.47 10.84
C PRO A 169 -6.01 -3.11 11.89
N VAL A 170 -6.33 -2.15 12.76
CA VAL A 170 -5.45 -1.73 13.86
C VAL A 170 -5.64 -2.68 15.03
N THR A 171 -4.95 -3.81 14.97
CA THR A 171 -5.01 -4.89 15.98
C THR A 171 -3.68 -5.64 16.06
N PRO A 172 -3.29 -6.15 17.24
CA PRO A 172 -2.13 -7.03 17.37
C PRO A 172 -2.18 -8.28 16.48
N ALA A 173 -3.39 -8.72 16.10
CA ALA A 173 -3.60 -9.88 15.24
C ALA A 173 -3.07 -9.67 13.81
N TRP A 174 -2.99 -8.43 13.33
CA TRP A 174 -2.65 -8.16 11.94
C TRP A 174 -1.23 -8.64 11.57
N GLY A 175 -0.26 -8.49 12.48
CA GLY A 175 1.09 -9.00 12.26
C GLY A 175 1.15 -10.52 12.09
N LYS A 176 0.21 -11.27 12.70
CA LYS A 176 0.09 -12.72 12.49
C LYS A 176 -0.50 -13.05 11.12
N ILE A 177 -1.53 -12.31 10.70
CA ILE A 177 -2.15 -12.44 9.37
C ILE A 177 -1.11 -12.20 8.26
N GLU A 178 -0.32 -11.13 8.39
CA GLU A 178 0.77 -10.85 7.44
C GLU A 178 1.87 -11.93 7.49
N GLY A 179 2.26 -12.35 8.70
CA GLY A 179 3.25 -13.40 8.90
C GLY A 179 2.85 -14.76 8.31
N ALA A 180 1.56 -15.09 8.35
CA ALA A 180 0.97 -16.27 7.74
C ALA A 180 0.82 -16.15 6.21
N LYS A 181 0.98 -14.94 5.65
CA LYS A 181 0.78 -14.62 4.23
C LYS A 181 -0.64 -14.92 3.74
N THR A 182 -1.65 -14.83 4.62
CA THR A 182 -3.05 -15.19 4.34
C THR A 182 -3.55 -14.63 3.01
N LEU A 183 -3.39 -13.31 2.79
CA LEU A 183 -3.87 -12.65 1.57
C LEU A 183 -3.07 -13.05 0.32
N GLY A 184 -1.76 -13.23 0.45
CA GLY A 184 -0.90 -13.67 -0.66
C GLY A 184 -1.24 -15.09 -1.12
N THR A 185 -1.45 -15.99 -0.16
CA THR A 185 -1.88 -17.37 -0.41
C THR A 185 -3.27 -17.42 -1.05
N MET A 186 -4.21 -16.60 -0.57
CA MET A 186 -5.55 -16.45 -1.15
C MET A 186 -5.46 -16.08 -2.65
N ILE A 187 -4.78 -14.98 -2.98
CA ILE A 187 -4.64 -14.52 -4.38
C ILE A 187 -3.94 -15.58 -5.24
N SER A 188 -2.88 -16.21 -4.73
CA SER A 188 -2.17 -17.28 -5.44
C SER A 188 -3.09 -18.46 -5.74
N SER A 189 -3.91 -18.89 -4.77
CA SER A 189 -4.86 -20.00 -4.98
C SER A 189 -5.89 -19.69 -6.06
N VAL A 190 -6.39 -18.45 -6.13
CA VAL A 190 -7.33 -18.03 -7.18
C VAL A 190 -6.67 -18.11 -8.55
N LEU A 191 -5.42 -17.65 -8.65
CA LEU A 191 -4.65 -17.69 -9.89
C LEU A 191 -4.27 -19.12 -10.32
N ASP A 192 -4.22 -20.06 -9.37
CA ASP A 192 -4.07 -21.50 -9.61
C ASP A 192 -5.41 -22.22 -9.91
N GLY A 193 -6.53 -21.50 -9.89
CA GLY A 193 -7.84 -21.98 -10.33
C GLY A 193 -8.84 -22.28 -9.21
N THR A 194 -8.55 -21.95 -7.95
CA THR A 194 -9.55 -21.97 -6.87
C THR A 194 -10.62 -20.90 -7.14
N ALA A 195 -11.89 -21.23 -6.86
CA ALA A 195 -12.96 -20.25 -6.98
C ALA A 195 -12.73 -19.09 -5.99
N VAL A 196 -12.99 -17.85 -6.43
CA VAL A 196 -12.69 -16.65 -5.63
C VAL A 196 -13.39 -16.66 -4.28
N GLN A 197 -14.65 -17.10 -4.23
CA GLN A 197 -15.41 -17.24 -2.98
C GLN A 197 -14.73 -18.23 -2.03
N ASP A 198 -14.38 -19.43 -2.50
CA ASP A 198 -13.77 -20.48 -1.68
C ASP A 198 -12.40 -20.05 -1.11
N ALA A 199 -11.59 -19.39 -1.94
CA ALA A 199 -10.30 -18.83 -1.51
C ALA A 199 -10.49 -17.74 -0.45
N ALA A 200 -11.45 -16.85 -0.66
CA ALA A 200 -11.76 -15.77 0.27
C ALA A 200 -12.35 -16.30 1.58
N ASP A 201 -13.20 -17.32 1.55
CA ASP A 201 -13.75 -17.99 2.74
C ASP A 201 -12.62 -18.62 3.57
N THR A 202 -11.70 -19.33 2.92
CA THR A 202 -10.51 -19.91 3.59
C THR A 202 -9.67 -18.82 4.26
N ALA A 203 -9.43 -17.69 3.57
CA ALA A 203 -8.69 -16.57 4.13
C ALA A 203 -9.45 -15.91 5.29
N ALA A 204 -10.77 -15.78 5.18
CA ALA A 204 -11.61 -15.20 6.22
C ALA A 204 -11.59 -16.06 7.50
N GLU A 205 -11.69 -17.38 7.37
CA GLU A 205 -11.58 -18.31 8.50
C GLU A 205 -10.24 -18.19 9.22
N GLU A 206 -9.12 -18.10 8.48
CA GLU A 206 -7.80 -17.92 9.08
C GLU A 206 -7.66 -16.55 9.77
N MET A 207 -8.16 -15.48 9.14
CA MET A 207 -8.18 -14.14 9.71
C MET A 207 -9.00 -14.08 11.01
N ASP A 208 -10.20 -14.67 11.04
CA ASP A 208 -11.04 -14.73 12.23
C ASP A 208 -10.41 -15.58 13.34
N GLY A 209 -9.71 -16.65 12.98
CA GLY A 209 -8.85 -17.40 13.90
C GLY A 209 -7.90 -16.46 14.65
N PHE A 210 -7.14 -15.63 13.92
CA PHE A 210 -6.23 -14.67 14.52
C PHE A 210 -6.92 -13.53 15.29
N PHE A 211 -8.08 -13.05 14.84
CA PHE A 211 -8.82 -12.01 15.54
C PHE A 211 -9.42 -12.49 16.88
N SER A 212 -9.62 -13.79 17.04
CA SER A 212 -10.19 -14.40 18.24
C SER A 212 -9.17 -14.75 19.34
N GLU A 213 -7.86 -14.64 19.05
CA GLU A 213 -6.76 -14.87 20.00
C GLU A 213 -6.47 -13.67 20.90
#